data_AF-A0A562NST4-F1
#
_entry.id   AF-A0A562NST4-F1
#
_cell.length_a   1.000
_cell.length_b   1.000
_cell.length_c   1.000
_cell.angle_alpha   90.00
_cell.angle_beta   90.00
_cell.angle_gamma   90.00
#
_symmetry.space_group_name_H-M   'P 1'
#
loop_
_entity.id
_entity.type
_entity.pdbx_description
1 polymer ?
#
loop_
_entity_poly.entity_id
_entity_poly.type
_entity_poly.pdbx_seq_one_letter_code
_entity_poly.pdbx_strand_id
1 'polypeptide(L)' 'MQGNWTGPAAYAHMPDYEAADFAAEYLIRNDEFVAECSQLASRGAHTGDLLGPPDFAARWGARFHNCH' A
#
# COMPACT_ATOMS: atom_id res chain seq x y z
N MET A 1 -9.31 -4.58 19.20
CA MET A 1 -9.96 -5.48 18.22
C MET A 1 -9.58 -4.97 16.85
N GLN A 2 -8.53 -5.52 16.23
CA GLN A 2 -8.30 -5.30 14.81
C GLN A 2 -9.47 -6.00 14.11
N GLY A 3 -10.45 -5.24 13.62
CA GLY A 3 -11.57 -5.81 12.89
C GLY A 3 -11.04 -6.66 11.74
N ASN A 4 -11.77 -7.70 11.34
CA ASN A 4 -11.40 -8.58 10.24
C ASN A 4 -11.42 -7.81 8.91
N TRP A 5 -10.40 -6.98 8.70
CA TRP A 5 -10.28 -6.02 7.60
C TRP A 5 -10.19 -6.74 6.26
N THR A 6 -9.74 -7.99 6.25
CA THR A 6 -9.76 -8.88 5.08
C THR A 6 -11.15 -9.30 4.65
N GLY A 7 -12.17 -9.08 5.49
CA GLY A 7 -13.56 -9.43 5.20
C GLY A 7 -14.27 -8.36 4.39
N PRO A 8 -15.19 -8.74 3.49
CA PRO A 8 -15.93 -7.78 2.65
C PRO A 8 -16.76 -6.78 3.46
N ALA A 9 -17.20 -7.17 4.67
CA ALA A 9 -17.94 -6.29 5.57
C ALA A 9 -17.14 -5.03 5.98
N ALA A 10 -15.80 -5.11 5.99
CA ALA A 10 -14.94 -3.95 6.29
C ALA A 10 -15.01 -2.87 5.19
N TYR A 11 -15.47 -3.23 3.99
CA TYR A 11 -15.51 -2.37 2.81
C TYR A 11 -16.92 -2.07 2.32
N ALA A 12 -17.96 -2.36 3.12
CA ALA A 12 -19.35 -2.10 2.76
C ALA A 12 -19.65 -0.62 2.43
N HIS A 13 -18.76 0.29 2.83
CA HIS A 13 -18.84 1.74 2.60
C HIS A 13 -18.09 2.20 1.33
N MET A 14 -17.43 1.29 0.61
CA MET A 14 -16.65 1.58 -0.60
C MET A 14 -17.21 0.97 -1.90
N PRO A 15 -18.54 0.86 -2.10
CA PRO A 15 -19.07 0.24 -3.31
C PRO A 15 -18.81 1.06 -4.59
N ASP A 16 -18.54 2.36 -4.45
CA ASP A 16 -18.35 3.31 -5.56
C ASP A 16 -16.87 3.68 -5.78
N TYR A 17 -15.96 3.08 -5.02
CA TYR A 17 -14.53 3.37 -5.14
C TYR A 17 -13.99 2.78 -6.45
N GLU A 18 -13.10 3.52 -7.10
CA GLU A 18 -12.33 2.95 -8.20
C GLU A 18 -11.44 1.81 -7.68
N ALA A 19 -11.15 0.84 -8.54
CA ALA A 19 -10.36 -0.33 -8.17
C ALA A 19 -8.97 0.05 -7.60
N ALA A 20 -8.39 1.16 -8.08
CA ALA A 20 -7.12 1.67 -7.58
C ALA A 20 -7.22 2.19 -6.14
N ASP A 21 -8.26 2.96 -5.82
CA ASP A 21 -8.49 3.47 -4.47
C ASP A 21 -8.81 2.34 -3.49
N PHE A 22 -9.61 1.36 -3.91
CA PHE A 22 -9.87 0.16 -3.11
C PHE A 22 -8.59 -0.62 -2.82
N ALA A 23 -7.73 -0.84 -3.83
CA ALA A 23 -6.47 -1.54 -3.65
C ALA A 23 -5.53 -0.80 -2.69
N ALA A 24 -5.48 0.54 -2.76
CA ALA A 24 -4.72 1.36 -1.83
C ALA A 24 -5.25 1.21 -0.39
N GLU A 25 -6.57 1.34 -0.18
CA GLU A 25 -7.23 1.14 1.12
C GLU A 25 -7.00 -0.26 1.70
N TYR A 26 -7.00 -1.29 0.86
CA TYR A 26 -6.70 -2.66 1.26
C TYR A 26 -5.25 -2.79 1.75
N LEU A 27 -4.30 -2.21 1.01
CA LEU A 27 -2.88 -2.28 1.35
C LEU A 27 -2.54 -1.52 2.64
N ILE A 28 -3.07 -0.31 2.84
CA ILE A 28 -2.76 0.50 4.05
C ILE A 28 -3.32 -0.11 5.35
N ARG A 29 -4.26 -1.06 5.26
CA ARG A 29 -4.77 -1.80 6.43
C ARG A 29 -3.97 -3.05 6.75
N ASN A 30 -3.03 -3.44 5.89
CA ASN A 30 -2.10 -4.53 6.13
C ASN A 30 -0.88 -4.03 6.93
N ASP A 31 -0.74 -4.50 8.17
CA ASP A 31 0.36 -4.10 9.06
C ASP A 31 1.75 -4.41 8.48
N GLU A 32 1.93 -5.50 7.72
CA GLU A 32 3.21 -5.83 7.07
C GLU A 32 3.54 -4.82 5.97
N PHE A 33 2.54 -4.44 5.15
CA PHE A 33 2.73 -3.43 4.12
C PHE A 33 3.12 -2.08 4.72
N VAL A 34 2.44 -1.65 5.79
CA VAL A 34 2.72 -0.39 6.49
C VAL A 34 4.10 -0.41 7.13
N ALA A 35 4.51 -1.52 7.72
CA ALA A 35 5.83 -1.68 8.32
C ALA A 35 6.95 -1.63 7.27
N GLU A 36 6.76 -2.27 6.11
CA GLU A 36 7.71 -2.20 5.00
C GLU A 36 7.77 -0.79 4.39
N CYS A 37 6.63 -0.12 4.18
CA CYS A 37 6.59 1.27 3.75
C CYS A 37 7.37 2.18 4.71
N SER A 38 7.18 2.01 6.02
CA SER A 38 7.86 2.80 7.05
C SER A 38 9.37 2.55 7.06
N GLN A 39 9.81 1.31 6.83
CA GLN A 39 11.23 0.99 6.67
C GLN A 39 11.83 1.60 5.41
N LEU A 40 11.11 1.57 4.28
CA LEU A 40 11.53 2.19 3.03
C LEU A 40 11.66 3.72 3.16
N ALA A 41 10.68 4.37 3.80
CA ALA A 41 10.73 5.79 4.09
C ALA A 41 11.93 6.14 5.02
N SER A 42 12.14 5.34 6.06
CA SER A 42 13.22 5.56 7.04
C SER A 42 14.62 5.35 6.47
N ARG A 43 14.77 4.50 5.45
CA ARG A 43 16.03 4.27 4.73
C ARG A 43 16.44 5.43 3.83
N GLY A 44 15.60 6.47 3.73
CA GLY A 44 15.85 7.63 2.87
C GLY A 44 15.91 7.19 1.43
N ALA A 45 14.75 6.86 0.84
CA ALA A 45 14.58 6.77 -0.61
C ALA A 45 14.91 8.15 -1.24
N HIS A 46 16.20 8.46 -1.32
CA HIS A 46 16.85 9.53 -2.07
C HIS A 46 17.58 8.94 -3.27
N THR A 47 17.36 7.66 -3.58
CA THR A 47 17.75 7.10 -4.86
C THR A 47 16.76 7.64 -5.86
N GLY A 48 17.20 8.52 -6.78
CA GLY A 48 16.40 9.11 -7.86
C GLY A 48 15.87 8.10 -8.88
N ASP A 49 15.63 6.87 -8.46
CA ASP A 49 15.04 5.76 -9.20
C ASP A 49 13.77 5.35 -8.43
N LEU A 50 12.68 6.07 -8.70
CA LEU A 50 11.37 5.81 -8.10
C LEU A 50 10.71 4.61 -8.77
N LEU A 51 11.22 3.45 -8.40
CA LEU A 51 10.52 2.18 -8.38
C LEU A 51 10.93 1.57 -7.04
N GLY A 52 9.98 1.39 -6.11
CA GLY A 52 10.26 0.60 -4.91
C GLY A 52 10.98 -0.70 -5.31
N PRO A 53 11.83 -1.29 -4.44
CA PRO A 53 12.65 -2.44 -4.81
C PRO A 53 11.80 -3.46 -5.57
N PRO A 54 12.28 -4.07 -6.67
CA PRO A 54 11.45 -4.88 -7.56
C PRO A 54 10.70 -5.99 -6.81
N ASP A 55 11.27 -6.44 -5.69
CA ASP A 55 10.67 -7.36 -4.73
C ASP A 55 9.40 -6.78 -4.05
N PHE A 56 9.42 -5.52 -3.62
CA PHE A 56 8.26 -4.82 -3.04
C PHE A 56 7.13 -4.67 -4.06
N ALA A 57 7.44 -4.24 -5.28
CA ALA A 57 6.44 -4.13 -6.34
C ALA A 57 5.87 -5.50 -6.74
N ALA A 58 6.70 -6.55 -6.78
CA ALA A 58 6.24 -7.92 -7.06
C ALA A 58 5.37 -8.48 -5.92
N ARG A 59 5.69 -8.15 -4.66
CA ARG A 59 4.97 -8.62 -3.47
C ARG A 59 3.65 -7.89 -3.26
N TRP A 60 3.63 -6.57 -3.44
CA TRP A 60 2.49 -5.73 -3.08
C TRP A 60 1.72 -5.17 -4.29
N GLY A 61 2.27 -5.26 -5.51
CA GLY A 61 1.69 -4.65 -6.70
C GLY A 61 1.72 -3.11 -6.71
N ALA A 62 2.30 -2.48 -5.69
CA ALA A 62 2.34 -1.04 -5.52
C ALA A 62 3.64 -0.44 -6.09
N ARG A 63 3.50 0.69 -6.79
CA ARG A 63 4.63 1.47 -7.33
C ARG A 63 4.47 2.91 -6.87
N PHE A 64 5.54 3.50 -6.34
CA PHE A 64 5.55 4.91 -5.95
C PHE A 64 6.02 5.75 -7.14
N HIS A 65 5.25 6.77 -7.51
CA HIS A 65 5.70 7.80 -8.45
C HIS A 65 6.20 9.01 -7.67
N ASN A 66 7.26 9.66 -8.14
CA ASN A 66 7.53 11.04 -7.75
C ASN A 66 6.44 11.90 -8.36
N CYS A 67 5.66 12.59 -7.54
CA CYS A 67 5.07 13.84 -7.99
C CYS A 67 6.16 14.91 -7.80
N HIS A 68 6.80 15.30 -8.90
CA HIS A 68 7.71 16.44 -8.95
C HIS A 68 6.92 17.75 -8.81
#